data_AF-A0A943EEV3-F1
#
_entry.id   AF-A0A943EEV3-F1
#
_cell.length_a   1.000
_cell.length_b   1.000
_cell.length_c   1.000
_cell.angle_alpha   90.00
_cell.angle_beta   90.00
_cell.angle_gamma   90.00
#
_symmetry.space_group_name_H-M   'P 1'
#
loop_
_entity.id
_entity.type
_entity.pdbx_description
1 polymer ?
#
loop_
_entity_poly.entity_id
_entity_poly.type
_entity_poly.pdbx_seq_one_letter_code
_entity_poly.pdbx_strand_id
1 'polypeptide(L)'
;MASFELVSLSSSDVEDFDDDTNELLRARHAREDMLPAYHEDSGEYVSEANDEPIALHALPERPHGRSHLSVIHAEDDPHSTEPIPRVQAERQAQLGYATPPKDEVVVEDATKKEIKDYLSSHTFKCASARDPEALSEFAYAPTDKGIILSVEKPFSNANYKRMKALLRRRVKPSRYVHSVMVAETAEKMAQAYDVDPRVARMAGLLHDWDKALSPKRLRDRIATYGLDIDGPTQINMPQLLHGPTAAAVLADEFPEFGEEVFQAIERHTVGSIRMSALDMIVFCADKLEPGNDVQVYRDLYDKIGKMSLEDLFCAVEREGFMYLLRSSRPLNIDAVEVWNFYCAERQRDNE
;
A
#
# COMPACT_ATOMS: atom_id res chain seq x y z
N MET A 1 -10.04 -63.96 -47.42
CA MET A 1 -8.63 -63.70 -47.78
C MET A 1 -8.50 -62.20 -47.97
N ALA A 2 -7.74 -61.40 -47.23
CA ALA A 2 -6.79 -61.56 -46.12
C ALA A 2 -6.87 -60.22 -45.33
N SER A 3 -7.01 -60.24 -44.00
CA SER A 3 -5.95 -60.06 -42.98
C SER A 3 -5.21 -58.72 -43.06
N PHE A 4 -5.20 -57.99 -41.93
CA PHE A 4 -4.20 -57.06 -41.37
C PHE A 4 -4.97 -56.09 -40.44
N GLU A 5 -4.59 -55.73 -39.23
CA GLU A 5 -3.76 -56.29 -38.14
C GLU A 5 -4.14 -55.43 -36.91
N LEU A 6 -4.38 -56.02 -35.74
CA LEU A 6 -4.59 -55.24 -34.51
C LEU A 6 -3.26 -54.65 -34.05
N VAL A 7 -3.24 -53.36 -33.71
CA VAL A 7 -2.25 -52.80 -32.79
C VAL A 7 -2.97 -52.41 -31.50
N SER A 8 -2.68 -53.16 -30.44
CA SER A 8 -3.03 -52.82 -29.07
C SER A 8 -2.13 -51.68 -28.60
N LEU A 9 -2.71 -50.64 -28.00
CA LEU A 9 -1.98 -49.79 -27.06
C LEU A 9 -2.59 -50.01 -25.68
N SER A 10 -1.72 -50.45 -24.78
CA SER A 10 -1.97 -50.85 -23.40
C SER A 10 -2.29 -49.65 -22.52
N SER A 11 -3.19 -49.89 -21.57
CA SER A 11 -3.34 -49.11 -20.34
C SER A 11 -2.06 -49.17 -19.53
N SER A 12 -1.43 -48.02 -19.34
CA SER A 12 -0.54 -47.73 -18.22
C SER A 12 -0.73 -46.26 -17.85
N ASP A 13 -1.78 -46.02 -17.05
CA ASP A 13 -1.71 -45.40 -15.72
C ASP A 13 -0.61 -44.31 -15.58
N VAL A 14 -0.97 -43.02 -15.65
CA VAL A 14 -1.27 -42.15 -14.49
C VAL A 14 -0.12 -42.14 -13.47
N GLU A 15 0.97 -41.41 -13.76
CA GLU A 15 1.91 -40.75 -12.83
C GLU A 15 2.60 -39.66 -13.69
N ASP A 16 2.85 -38.41 -13.33
CA ASP A 16 3.20 -37.82 -12.03
C ASP A 16 3.08 -36.28 -12.18
N PHE A 17 2.17 -35.62 -11.45
CA PHE A 17 2.00 -34.15 -11.51
C PHE A 17 1.51 -33.55 -10.18
N ASP A 18 1.84 -34.20 -9.05
CA ASP A 18 1.40 -33.77 -7.71
C ASP A 18 2.53 -33.71 -6.65
N ASP A 19 3.81 -33.83 -7.03
CA ASP A 19 4.91 -33.89 -6.06
C ASP A 19 5.44 -32.50 -5.62
N ASP A 20 5.48 -31.49 -6.51
CA ASP A 20 6.01 -30.15 -6.20
C ASP A 20 5.11 -29.30 -5.27
N THR A 21 3.81 -29.54 -5.28
CA THR A 21 2.83 -28.82 -4.43
C THR A 21 2.83 -29.35 -2.99
N ASN A 22 3.09 -30.64 -2.80
CA ASN A 22 3.19 -31.25 -1.48
C ASN A 22 4.52 -30.91 -0.78
N GLU A 23 5.62 -30.73 -1.52
CA GLU A 23 6.90 -30.33 -0.92
C GLU A 23 6.87 -28.88 -0.39
N LEU A 24 6.21 -27.97 -1.10
CA LEU A 24 5.99 -26.58 -0.64
C LEU A 24 5.00 -26.45 0.53
N LEU A 25 3.98 -27.32 0.60
CA LEU A 25 3.05 -27.37 1.74
C LEU A 25 3.71 -28.02 2.98
N ARG A 26 4.53 -29.06 2.80
CA ARG A 26 5.31 -29.67 3.90
C ARG A 26 6.39 -28.72 4.44
N ALA A 27 7.04 -27.93 3.58
CA ALA A 27 7.99 -26.89 4.01
C ALA A 27 7.33 -25.75 4.80
N ARG A 28 6.01 -25.52 4.60
CA ARG A 28 5.23 -24.53 5.36
C ARG A 28 4.76 -25.07 6.71
N HIS A 29 4.33 -26.33 6.78
CA HIS A 29 3.90 -26.97 8.03
C HIS A 29 5.08 -27.39 8.94
N ALA A 30 6.26 -27.69 8.40
CA ALA A 30 7.45 -28.00 9.22
C ALA A 30 7.99 -26.79 10.04
N ARG A 31 7.46 -25.58 9.83
CA ARG A 31 7.73 -24.39 10.67
C ARG A 31 6.68 -24.16 11.76
N GLU A 32 5.55 -24.87 11.73
CA GLU A 32 4.51 -24.77 12.77
C GLU A 32 4.81 -25.65 13.99
N ASP A 33 5.69 -26.67 13.87
CA ASP A 33 6.07 -27.58 14.96
C ASP A 33 7.31 -27.14 15.77
N MET A 34 7.78 -25.89 15.64
CA MET A 34 8.86 -25.32 16.48
C MET A 34 8.42 -24.07 17.25
N LEU A 35 7.29 -24.16 17.96
CA LEU A 35 6.95 -23.18 18.99
C LEU A 35 7.35 -23.73 20.38
N PRO A 36 8.06 -22.95 21.22
CA PRO A 36 8.27 -23.33 22.61
C PRO A 36 6.92 -23.42 23.34
N ALA A 37 6.74 -24.46 24.15
CA ALA A 37 5.54 -24.62 24.96
C ALA A 37 5.44 -23.50 26.01
N TYR A 38 4.30 -22.81 26.03
CA TYR A 38 3.99 -21.77 27.03
C TYR A 38 3.46 -22.43 28.30
N HIS A 39 4.09 -22.18 29.46
CA HIS A 39 3.61 -22.66 30.75
C HIS A 39 2.85 -21.56 31.50
N GLU A 40 1.53 -21.71 31.58
CA GLU A 40 0.62 -20.69 32.15
C GLU A 40 0.86 -20.39 33.64
N ASP A 41 1.48 -21.30 34.38
CA ASP A 41 1.68 -21.17 35.83
C ASP A 41 2.91 -20.33 36.23
N SER A 42 3.86 -20.09 35.33
CA SER A 42 5.10 -19.32 35.61
C SER A 42 5.24 -18.03 34.83
N GLY A 43 4.49 -17.82 33.75
CA GLY A 43 4.54 -16.60 32.93
C GLY A 43 5.86 -16.38 32.17
N GLU A 44 6.69 -17.42 32.02
CA GLU A 44 7.98 -17.35 31.34
C GLU A 44 8.05 -18.32 30.14
N TYR A 45 8.76 -17.91 29.08
CA TYR A 45 9.11 -18.76 27.95
C TYR A 45 10.41 -19.52 28.26
N VAL A 46 10.38 -20.85 28.22
CA VAL A 46 11.59 -21.67 28.34
C VAL A 46 11.99 -22.16 26.95
N SER A 47 13.15 -21.74 26.45
CA SER A 47 13.76 -22.34 25.27
C SER A 47 14.64 -23.51 25.67
N GLU A 48 14.42 -24.71 25.12
CA GLU A 48 15.35 -25.84 25.24
C GLU A 48 16.61 -25.59 24.37
N ALA A 49 17.44 -24.63 24.77
CA ALA A 49 18.86 -24.53 24.44
C ALA A 49 19.48 -23.35 25.21
N ASN A 50 20.31 -23.70 26.19
CA ASN A 50 21.18 -22.85 27.02
C ASN A 50 20.53 -22.17 28.25
N ASP A 51 20.88 -22.72 29.41
CA ASP A 51 20.60 -22.23 30.76
C ASP A 51 21.35 -20.92 31.09
N GLU A 52 20.98 -19.77 30.53
CA GLU A 52 21.29 -18.48 31.18
C GLU A 52 20.14 -17.46 31.06
N PRO A 53 19.71 -16.83 32.18
CA PRO A 53 18.66 -15.82 32.17
C PRO A 53 19.12 -14.51 31.53
N ILE A 54 18.36 -14.01 30.57
CA ILE A 54 18.60 -12.71 29.92
C ILE A 54 18.22 -11.58 30.91
N ALA A 55 19.21 -10.80 31.34
CA ALA A 55 18.99 -9.66 32.22
C ALA A 55 18.28 -8.50 31.48
N LEU A 56 17.24 -7.92 32.12
CA LEU A 56 16.63 -6.66 31.68
C LEU A 56 17.64 -5.51 31.80
N HIS A 57 18.10 -4.97 30.67
CA HIS A 57 18.77 -3.67 30.64
C HIS A 57 17.73 -2.54 30.59
N ALA A 58 17.89 -1.55 31.47
CA ALA A 58 17.04 -0.36 31.52
C ALA A 58 17.11 0.46 30.21
N LEU A 59 15.97 0.93 29.74
CA LEU A 59 15.84 1.78 28.55
C LEU A 59 16.55 3.13 28.77
N PRO A 60 17.33 3.64 27.81
CA PRO A 60 17.91 4.98 27.91
C PRO A 60 16.84 6.07 27.81
N GLU A 61 16.92 7.09 28.68
CA GLU A 61 16.02 8.24 28.64
C GLU A 61 16.19 9.09 27.37
N ARG A 62 15.08 9.65 26.87
CA ARG A 62 15.02 10.41 25.61
C ARG A 62 15.54 11.85 25.79
N PRO A 63 16.31 12.40 24.84
CA PRO A 63 16.58 13.83 24.80
C PRO A 63 15.33 14.61 24.38
N HIS A 64 14.97 15.62 25.17
CA HIS A 64 13.97 16.63 24.81
C HIS A 64 14.50 17.52 23.67
N GLY A 65 13.77 17.60 22.56
CA GLY A 65 14.15 18.44 21.43
C GLY A 65 13.09 18.48 20.33
N ARG A 66 11.90 19.02 20.63
CA ARG A 66 10.99 19.57 19.60
C ARG A 66 11.34 21.05 19.43
N SER A 67 11.64 21.48 18.20
CA SER A 67 11.52 22.88 17.78
C SER A 67 10.63 22.89 16.53
N HIS A 68 9.34 23.17 16.67
CA HIS A 68 8.72 24.46 16.34
C HIS A 68 9.01 24.96 14.92
N LEU A 69 8.01 24.87 14.04
CA LEU A 69 7.78 25.90 13.03
C LEU A 69 6.28 26.17 12.81
N SER A 70 5.91 27.36 13.30
CA SER A 70 4.81 28.27 12.94
C SER A 70 3.38 27.71 12.80
N VAL A 71 2.69 27.78 13.92
CA VAL A 71 1.26 28.10 14.02
C VAL A 71 1.00 29.42 13.28
N ILE A 72 0.15 29.38 12.25
CA ILE A 72 -0.56 30.56 11.79
C ILE A 72 -1.67 30.78 12.81
N HIS A 73 -1.62 31.87 13.58
CA HIS A 73 -2.71 32.26 14.46
C HIS A 73 -3.92 32.65 13.60
N ALA A 74 -4.97 31.85 13.65
CA ALA A 74 -6.33 32.32 13.52
C ALA A 74 -7.03 31.95 14.82
N GLU A 75 -7.54 32.96 15.50
CA GLU A 75 -8.32 32.84 16.73
C GLU A 75 -9.56 32.00 16.42
N ASP A 76 -9.64 30.77 16.93
CA ASP A 76 -10.90 30.04 17.05
C ASP A 76 -10.93 29.32 18.40
N ASP A 77 -12.01 29.60 19.12
CA ASP A 77 -12.31 29.27 20.51
C ASP A 77 -12.21 27.75 20.80
N PRO A 78 -11.47 27.31 21.84
CA PRO A 78 -11.41 25.90 22.26
C PRO A 78 -12.74 25.34 22.83
N HIS A 79 -13.82 26.13 22.84
CA HIS A 79 -15.16 25.73 23.26
C HIS A 79 -16.22 25.74 22.15
N SER A 80 -15.85 25.77 20.87
CA SER A 80 -16.83 25.65 19.79
C SER A 80 -17.54 24.28 19.81
N THR A 81 -18.84 24.29 20.10
CA THR A 81 -19.74 23.12 20.14
C THR A 81 -20.46 22.87 18.81
N GLU A 82 -19.94 23.34 17.68
CA GLU A 82 -20.63 23.14 16.41
C GLU A 82 -20.37 21.73 15.81
N PRO A 83 -21.42 20.99 15.39
CA PRO A 83 -21.25 19.69 14.74
C PRO A 83 -20.50 19.80 13.41
N ILE A 84 -19.53 18.89 13.22
CA ILE A 84 -18.56 18.83 12.11
C ILE A 84 -19.14 18.67 10.69
N PRO A 85 -20.39 18.23 10.42
CA PRO A 85 -20.90 18.17 9.03
C PRO A 85 -20.86 19.51 8.29
N ARG A 86 -20.79 20.65 9.00
CA ARG A 86 -20.61 21.98 8.40
C ARG A 86 -19.18 22.29 7.97
N VAL A 87 -18.17 21.81 8.70
CA VAL A 87 -16.76 22.19 8.47
C VAL A 87 -16.19 21.58 7.18
N GLN A 88 -16.64 20.38 6.79
CA GLN A 88 -16.25 19.75 5.51
C GLN A 88 -16.89 20.44 4.30
N ALA A 89 -18.19 20.78 4.39
CA ALA A 89 -18.92 21.48 3.33
C ALA A 89 -18.43 22.94 3.16
N GLU A 90 -18.11 23.62 4.26
CA GLU A 90 -17.59 24.99 4.25
C GLU A 90 -16.14 25.07 3.70
N ARG A 91 -15.30 24.04 3.94
CA ARG A 91 -13.97 23.95 3.32
C ARG A 91 -14.04 23.68 1.81
N GLN A 92 -14.96 22.82 1.36
CA GLN A 92 -15.18 22.62 -0.08
C GLN A 92 -15.69 23.91 -0.76
N ALA A 93 -16.49 24.72 -0.08
CA ALA A 93 -16.94 26.01 -0.61
C ALA A 93 -15.82 27.07 -0.67
N GLN A 94 -14.91 27.11 0.31
CA GLN A 94 -13.77 28.05 0.35
C GLN A 94 -12.68 27.77 -0.70
N LEU A 95 -12.57 26.52 -1.16
CA LEU A 95 -11.60 26.09 -2.18
C LEU A 95 -12.11 26.26 -3.63
N GLY A 96 -13.33 26.77 -3.82
CA GLY A 96 -13.83 27.16 -5.15
C GLY A 96 -14.18 25.98 -6.08
N TYR A 97 -14.61 24.83 -5.54
CA TYR A 97 -14.99 23.68 -6.35
C TYR A 97 -16.30 23.91 -7.12
N ALA A 98 -16.23 23.91 -8.45
CA ALA A 98 -17.38 23.63 -9.29
C ALA A 98 -17.47 22.11 -9.51
N THR A 99 -18.57 21.49 -9.08
CA THR A 99 -18.87 20.09 -9.41
C THR A 99 -19.06 19.97 -10.93
N PRO A 100 -18.23 19.20 -11.66
CA PRO A 100 -18.43 19.00 -13.09
C PRO A 100 -19.63 18.07 -13.34
N PRO A 101 -20.21 18.08 -14.55
CA PRO A 101 -21.32 17.20 -14.89
C PRO A 101 -20.91 15.73 -14.79
N LYS A 102 -21.79 14.90 -14.20
CA LYS A 102 -21.66 13.45 -14.16
C LYS A 102 -21.88 12.89 -15.58
N ASP A 103 -20.80 12.53 -16.27
CA ASP A 103 -20.89 11.61 -17.41
C ASP A 103 -20.81 10.17 -16.87
N GLU A 104 -21.85 9.37 -17.11
CA GLU A 104 -21.86 7.94 -16.80
C GLU A 104 -20.76 7.23 -17.59
N VAL A 105 -19.68 6.83 -16.90
CA VAL A 105 -18.69 5.89 -17.42
C VAL A 105 -18.97 4.55 -16.75
N VAL A 106 -19.45 3.60 -17.53
CA VAL A 106 -19.64 2.21 -17.10
C VAL A 106 -18.26 1.57 -16.93
N VAL A 107 -17.91 1.23 -15.69
CA VAL A 107 -16.72 0.43 -15.36
C VAL A 107 -17.16 -1.03 -15.35
N GLU A 108 -16.69 -1.83 -16.31
CA GLU A 108 -16.87 -3.28 -16.30
C GLU A 108 -15.88 -3.90 -15.29
N ASP A 109 -16.41 -4.60 -14.27
CA ASP A 109 -15.62 -5.38 -13.32
C ASP A 109 -14.88 -6.50 -14.08
N ALA A 110 -13.54 -6.41 -14.17
CA ALA A 110 -12.73 -7.49 -14.72
C ALA A 110 -12.79 -8.71 -13.79
N THR A 111 -13.19 -9.86 -14.33
CA THR A 111 -13.37 -11.08 -13.55
C THR A 111 -12.02 -11.67 -13.10
N LYS A 112 -11.98 -12.34 -11.95
CA LYS A 112 -10.76 -13.04 -11.43
C LYS A 112 -10.11 -13.96 -12.46
N LYS A 113 -10.90 -14.51 -13.38
CA LYS A 113 -10.43 -15.35 -14.49
C LYS A 113 -9.64 -14.53 -15.51
N GLU A 114 -10.13 -13.37 -15.91
CA GLU A 114 -9.44 -12.47 -16.85
C GLU A 114 -8.13 -11.92 -16.27
N ILE A 115 -8.10 -11.63 -14.97
CA ILE A 115 -6.88 -11.26 -14.26
C ILE A 115 -5.86 -12.41 -14.25
N LYS A 116 -6.31 -13.63 -13.95
CA LYS A 116 -5.45 -14.83 -13.93
C LYS A 116 -4.96 -15.22 -15.34
N ASP A 117 -5.80 -15.06 -16.35
CA ASP A 117 -5.48 -15.29 -17.76
C ASP A 117 -4.53 -14.20 -18.28
N TYR A 118 -4.68 -12.95 -17.85
CA TYR A 118 -3.73 -11.87 -18.13
C TYR A 118 -2.35 -12.15 -17.52
N LEU A 119 -2.31 -12.57 -16.24
CA LEU A 119 -1.09 -12.91 -15.50
C LEU A 119 -0.36 -14.11 -16.11
N SER A 120 -1.08 -15.13 -16.56
CA SER A 120 -0.50 -16.36 -17.15
C SER A 120 -0.07 -16.19 -18.61
N SER A 121 -0.82 -15.43 -19.42
CA SER A 121 -0.49 -15.13 -20.82
C SER A 121 0.67 -14.13 -20.97
N HIS A 122 0.97 -13.36 -19.93
CA HIS A 122 2.06 -12.39 -19.91
C HIS A 122 3.18 -12.82 -18.96
N THR A 123 3.73 -14.02 -19.16
CA THR A 123 5.06 -14.36 -18.61
C THR A 123 6.09 -13.34 -19.13
N PHE A 124 6.24 -12.24 -18.39
CA PHE A 124 7.06 -11.11 -18.75
C PHE A 124 8.52 -11.54 -18.67
N LYS A 125 9.10 -11.92 -19.81
CA LYS A 125 10.54 -11.80 -20.02
C LYS A 125 10.90 -10.31 -20.12
N CYS A 126 10.71 -9.55 -19.05
CA CYS A 126 11.41 -8.28 -18.93
C CYS A 126 12.88 -8.66 -18.71
N ALA A 127 13.77 -8.31 -19.62
CA ALA A 127 15.19 -8.67 -19.51
C ALA A 127 15.85 -8.11 -18.22
N SER A 128 15.24 -7.09 -17.60
CA SER A 128 15.64 -6.54 -16.29
C SER A 128 15.10 -7.32 -15.08
N ALA A 129 14.15 -8.25 -15.25
CA ALA A 129 13.45 -8.91 -14.14
C ALA A 129 14.25 -10.01 -13.41
N ARG A 130 15.55 -10.15 -13.67
CA ARG A 130 16.38 -11.15 -12.98
C ARG A 130 17.29 -10.58 -11.90
N ASP A 131 17.64 -9.29 -11.96
CA ASP A 131 18.53 -8.65 -10.98
C ASP A 131 17.83 -7.48 -10.26
N PRO A 132 17.51 -7.64 -8.96
CA PRO A 132 16.94 -6.57 -8.14
C PRO A 132 17.80 -5.31 -8.08
N GLU A 133 19.13 -5.43 -8.13
CA GLU A 133 20.01 -4.26 -8.05
C GLU A 133 19.96 -3.45 -9.34
N ALA A 134 20.07 -4.10 -10.50
CA ALA A 134 19.90 -3.43 -11.79
C ALA A 134 18.52 -2.76 -11.94
N LEU A 135 17.46 -3.38 -11.41
CA LEU A 135 16.13 -2.77 -11.39
C LEU A 135 16.08 -1.55 -10.47
N SER A 136 16.69 -1.64 -9.28
CA SER A 136 16.82 -0.51 -8.34
C SER A 136 17.59 0.65 -8.96
N GLU A 137 18.71 0.39 -9.62
CA GLU A 137 19.50 1.41 -10.33
C GLU A 137 18.72 2.06 -11.48
N PHE A 138 17.98 1.26 -12.25
CA PHE A 138 17.12 1.77 -13.31
C PHE A 138 16.01 2.67 -12.75
N ALA A 139 15.35 2.26 -11.67
CA ALA A 139 14.33 3.06 -11.01
C ALA A 139 14.94 4.30 -10.35
N TYR A 140 16.16 4.24 -9.82
CA TYR A 140 16.76 5.40 -9.18
C TYR A 140 17.05 6.54 -10.17
N ALA A 141 17.39 6.20 -11.42
CA ALA A 141 17.73 7.17 -12.46
C ALA A 141 16.57 8.13 -12.80
N PRO A 142 16.88 9.38 -13.24
CA PRO A 142 15.87 10.35 -13.64
C PRO A 142 14.95 9.84 -14.74
N THR A 143 13.64 10.03 -14.58
CA THR A 143 12.60 9.57 -15.52
C THR A 143 12.44 10.52 -16.72
N ASP A 144 12.89 11.77 -16.61
CA ASP A 144 12.45 12.92 -17.41
C ASP A 144 12.80 12.92 -18.90
N LYS A 145 13.71 12.04 -19.38
CA LYS A 145 14.40 12.20 -20.68
C LYS A 145 13.45 12.10 -21.89
N GLY A 146 12.68 13.16 -22.14
CA GLY A 146 11.79 13.35 -23.29
C GLY A 146 10.30 13.08 -23.05
N ILE A 147 9.80 13.00 -21.81
CA ILE A 147 8.37 12.77 -21.56
C ILE A 147 7.66 14.09 -21.30
N ILE A 148 6.74 14.44 -22.19
CA ILE A 148 5.91 15.63 -22.07
C ILE A 148 4.50 15.18 -21.70
N LEU A 149 4.10 15.44 -20.45
CA LEU A 149 2.72 15.32 -20.02
C LEU A 149 1.96 16.63 -20.33
N SER A 150 0.64 16.51 -20.47
CA SER A 150 -0.20 17.71 -20.57
C SER A 150 -0.36 18.33 -19.18
N VAL A 151 0.16 19.54 -19.01
CA VAL A 151 0.03 20.33 -17.77
C VAL A 151 -1.39 20.85 -17.58
N GLU A 152 -2.11 21.17 -18.66
CA GLU A 152 -3.51 21.64 -18.58
C GLU A 152 -4.49 20.53 -18.17
N LYS A 153 -4.17 19.27 -18.48
CA LYS A 153 -5.01 18.10 -18.18
C LYS A 153 -4.16 16.98 -17.57
N PRO A 154 -3.61 17.20 -16.35
CA PRO A 154 -2.65 16.29 -15.72
C PRO A 154 -3.22 14.88 -15.56
N PHE A 155 -4.51 14.76 -15.23
CA PHE A 155 -5.20 13.49 -15.03
C PHE A 155 -5.92 12.95 -16.28
N SER A 156 -5.51 13.38 -17.48
CA SER A 156 -6.07 12.83 -18.73
C SER A 156 -5.70 11.37 -18.94
N ASN A 157 -6.55 10.62 -19.66
CA ASN A 157 -6.26 9.24 -20.08
C ASN A 157 -4.92 9.11 -20.83
N ALA A 158 -4.51 10.15 -21.56
CA ALA A 158 -3.22 10.17 -22.26
C ALA A 158 -2.04 10.19 -21.28
N ASN A 159 -2.06 11.06 -20.27
CA ASN A 159 -1.04 11.09 -19.23
C ASN A 159 -1.05 9.82 -18.40
N TYR A 160 -2.23 9.33 -18.01
CA TYR A 160 -2.36 8.05 -17.30
C TYR A 160 -1.70 6.88 -18.06
N LYS A 161 -1.95 6.78 -19.37
CA LYS A 161 -1.32 5.75 -20.22
C LYS A 161 0.21 5.87 -20.26
N ARG A 162 0.74 7.10 -20.28
CA ARG A 162 2.20 7.36 -20.23
C ARG A 162 2.79 6.92 -18.89
N MET A 163 2.20 7.37 -17.78
CA MET A 163 2.65 7.00 -16.43
C MET A 163 2.58 5.49 -16.20
N LYS A 164 1.51 4.84 -16.65
CA LYS A 164 1.35 3.37 -16.58
C LYS A 164 2.45 2.66 -17.36
N ALA A 165 2.84 3.16 -18.54
CA ALA A 165 3.94 2.58 -19.32
C ALA A 165 5.32 2.79 -18.65
N LEU A 166 5.52 3.92 -17.96
CA LEU A 166 6.74 4.17 -17.20
C LEU A 166 6.85 3.25 -16.00
N LEU A 167 5.79 3.18 -15.20
CA LEU A 167 5.74 2.33 -14.02
C LEU A 167 6.08 0.88 -14.38
N ARG A 168 5.53 0.36 -15.48
CA ARG A 168 5.80 -1.01 -15.97
C ARG A 168 7.29 -1.32 -16.16
N ARG A 169 8.11 -0.32 -16.49
CA ARG A 169 9.56 -0.48 -16.66
C ARG A 169 10.32 -0.31 -15.33
N ARG A 170 9.73 0.44 -14.40
CA ARG A 170 10.33 0.86 -13.13
C ARG A 170 10.18 -0.18 -12.02
N VAL A 171 9.13 -1.00 -12.06
CA VAL A 171 8.83 -1.98 -11.02
C VAL A 171 8.80 -3.42 -11.53
N LYS A 172 8.84 -4.39 -10.60
CA LYS A 172 8.66 -5.82 -10.93
C LYS A 172 7.29 -6.07 -11.56
N PRO A 173 7.12 -7.09 -12.42
CA PRO A 173 5.84 -7.38 -13.06
C PRO A 173 4.67 -7.54 -12.09
N SER A 174 4.87 -8.25 -10.97
CA SER A 174 3.84 -8.41 -9.93
C SER A 174 3.44 -7.08 -9.30
N ARG A 175 4.41 -6.19 -9.08
CA ARG A 175 4.17 -4.85 -8.52
C ARG A 175 3.43 -3.95 -9.52
N TYR A 176 3.74 -4.05 -10.81
CA TYR A 176 2.99 -3.32 -11.85
C TYR A 176 1.52 -3.74 -11.86
N VAL A 177 1.24 -5.05 -11.75
CA VAL A 177 -0.14 -5.54 -11.70
C VAL A 177 -0.85 -5.04 -10.45
N HIS A 178 -0.20 -5.14 -9.29
CA HIS A 178 -0.67 -4.55 -8.02
C HIS A 178 -1.06 -3.08 -8.20
N SER A 179 -0.15 -2.23 -8.69
CA SER A 179 -0.43 -0.80 -8.86
C SER A 179 -1.58 -0.50 -9.82
N VAL A 180 -1.80 -1.34 -10.84
CA VAL A 180 -2.96 -1.20 -11.75
C VAL A 180 -4.27 -1.54 -11.01
N MET A 181 -4.28 -2.60 -10.21
CA MET A 181 -5.47 -2.98 -9.41
C MET A 181 -5.76 -1.96 -8.31
N VAL A 182 -4.73 -1.40 -7.68
CA VAL A 182 -4.86 -0.30 -6.72
C VAL A 182 -5.43 0.94 -7.41
N ALA A 183 -4.97 1.29 -8.62
CA ALA A 183 -5.52 2.41 -9.37
C ALA A 183 -7.02 2.23 -9.68
N GLU A 184 -7.44 1.05 -10.11
CA GLU A 184 -8.85 0.71 -10.38
C GLU A 184 -9.69 0.72 -9.10
N THR A 185 -9.14 0.19 -8.00
CA THR A 185 -9.80 0.21 -6.69
C THR A 185 -9.94 1.63 -6.15
N ALA A 186 -8.92 2.47 -6.28
CA ALA A 186 -8.95 3.87 -5.88
C ALA A 186 -9.97 4.67 -6.70
N GLU A 187 -10.06 4.44 -8.00
CA GLU A 187 -11.09 5.04 -8.88
C GLU A 187 -12.50 4.68 -8.41
N LYS A 188 -12.75 3.40 -8.11
CA LYS A 188 -14.04 2.90 -7.58
C LYS A 188 -14.37 3.51 -6.21
N MET A 189 -13.40 3.57 -5.30
CA MET A 189 -13.59 4.17 -3.99
C MET A 189 -13.88 5.67 -4.09
N ALA A 190 -13.18 6.38 -4.97
CA ALA A 190 -13.40 7.81 -5.17
C ALA A 190 -14.81 8.13 -5.67
N GLN A 191 -15.35 7.31 -6.58
CA GLN A 191 -16.76 7.41 -6.98
C GLN A 191 -17.73 7.20 -5.82
N ALA A 192 -17.42 6.27 -4.90
CA ALA A 192 -18.26 5.96 -3.75
C ALA A 192 -18.21 7.03 -2.64
N TYR A 193 -17.12 7.80 -2.56
CA TYR A 193 -16.83 8.75 -1.48
C TYR A 193 -16.66 10.21 -1.95
N ASP A 194 -17.16 10.54 -3.15
CA ASP A 194 -17.19 11.89 -3.71
C ASP A 194 -15.81 12.57 -3.82
N VAL A 195 -14.82 11.81 -4.29
CA VAL A 195 -13.47 12.30 -4.65
C VAL A 195 -13.29 12.19 -6.16
N ASP A 196 -12.50 13.08 -6.79
CA ASP A 196 -12.24 13.01 -8.24
C ASP A 196 -11.64 11.62 -8.60
N PRO A 197 -12.34 10.80 -9.39
CA PRO A 197 -11.89 9.44 -9.68
C PRO A 197 -10.57 9.39 -10.47
N ARG A 198 -10.28 10.42 -11.28
CA ARG A 198 -9.06 10.47 -12.09
C ARG A 198 -7.84 10.81 -11.25
N VAL A 199 -8.00 11.66 -10.24
CA VAL A 199 -6.96 11.99 -9.25
C VAL A 199 -6.64 10.75 -8.44
N ALA A 200 -7.66 10.11 -7.86
CA ALA A 200 -7.48 8.88 -7.07
C ALA A 200 -6.85 7.74 -7.87
N ARG A 201 -7.27 7.55 -9.12
CA ARG A 201 -6.68 6.57 -10.03
C ARG A 201 -5.20 6.83 -10.31
N MET A 202 -4.80 8.09 -10.51
CA MET A 202 -3.39 8.45 -10.72
C MET A 202 -2.56 8.22 -9.46
N ALA A 203 -3.05 8.66 -8.30
CA ALA A 203 -2.36 8.44 -7.02
C ALA A 203 -2.21 6.94 -6.72
N GLY A 204 -3.28 6.16 -6.92
CA GLY A 204 -3.25 4.70 -6.77
C GLY A 204 -2.29 4.00 -7.75
N LEU A 205 -2.13 4.49 -8.97
CA LEU A 205 -1.13 3.97 -9.91
C LEU A 205 0.30 4.23 -9.42
N LEU A 206 0.54 5.40 -8.83
CA LEU A 206 1.88 5.90 -8.51
C LEU A 206 2.33 5.66 -7.07
N HIS A 207 1.47 5.18 -6.16
CA HIS A 207 1.80 4.99 -4.74
C HIS A 207 3.09 4.21 -4.49
N ASP A 208 3.39 3.24 -5.35
CA ASP A 208 4.52 2.32 -5.25
C ASP A 208 5.69 2.66 -6.20
N TRP A 209 5.77 3.91 -6.67
CA TRP A 209 6.76 4.36 -7.65
C TRP A 209 8.21 3.98 -7.30
N ASP A 210 8.56 4.03 -6.02
CA ASP A 210 9.89 3.71 -5.50
C ASP A 210 10.01 2.32 -4.87
N LYS A 211 9.00 1.47 -5.01
CA LYS A 211 8.98 0.15 -4.37
C LYS A 211 10.04 -0.83 -4.87
N ALA A 212 10.67 -0.54 -6.01
CA ALA A 212 11.76 -1.32 -6.56
C ALA A 212 13.15 -0.91 -6.04
N LEU A 213 13.26 0.23 -5.32
CA LEU A 213 14.53 0.72 -4.83
C LEU A 213 15.07 -0.15 -3.68
N SER A 214 16.39 -0.33 -3.67
CA SER A 214 17.08 -0.93 -2.55
C SER A 214 17.04 0.00 -1.33
N PRO A 215 17.18 -0.52 -0.09
CA PRO A 215 17.24 0.31 1.11
C PRO A 215 18.32 1.41 1.04
N LYS A 216 19.42 1.14 0.35
CA LYS A 216 20.46 2.13 0.09
C LYS A 216 19.92 3.28 -0.78
N ARG A 217 19.28 2.97 -1.91
CA ARG A 217 18.71 3.98 -2.81
C ARG A 217 17.57 4.78 -2.20
N LEU A 218 16.77 4.17 -1.33
CA LEU A 218 15.76 4.88 -0.55
C LEU A 218 16.42 5.92 0.38
N ARG A 219 17.49 5.55 1.09
CA ARG A 219 18.25 6.50 1.92
C ARG A 219 18.96 7.58 1.10
N ASP A 220 19.48 7.24 -0.08
CA ASP A 220 20.05 8.24 -0.98
C ASP A 220 18.99 9.28 -1.39
N ARG A 221 17.73 8.88 -1.61
CA ARG A 221 16.62 9.81 -1.88
C ARG A 221 16.27 10.68 -0.68
N ILE A 222 16.22 10.10 0.51
CA ILE A 222 16.01 10.88 1.75
C ILE A 222 17.06 12.00 1.86
N ALA A 223 18.33 11.67 1.63
CA ALA A 223 19.40 12.67 1.66
C ALA A 223 19.29 13.69 0.52
N THR A 224 18.92 13.25 -0.70
CA THR A 224 18.80 14.12 -1.88
C THR A 224 17.67 15.15 -1.73
N TYR A 225 16.52 14.72 -1.21
CA TYR A 225 15.34 15.56 -1.05
C TYR A 225 15.21 16.20 0.34
N GLY A 226 16.14 15.88 1.26
CA GLY A 226 16.13 16.43 2.63
C GLY A 226 14.91 15.99 3.45
N LEU A 227 14.46 14.75 3.29
CA LEU A 227 13.27 14.23 4.00
C LEU A 227 13.58 14.02 5.48
N ASP A 228 12.71 14.52 6.35
CA ASP A 228 12.83 14.36 7.80
C ASP A 228 12.19 13.04 8.25
N ILE A 229 12.98 11.97 8.21
CA ILE A 229 12.57 10.62 8.65
C ILE A 229 13.56 10.13 9.70
N ASP A 230 13.07 9.61 10.82
CA ASP A 230 13.91 9.18 11.92
C ASP A 230 14.86 8.02 11.54
N GLY A 231 16.04 8.01 12.15
CA GLY A 231 17.07 6.99 11.90
C GLY A 231 16.58 5.54 12.12
N PRO A 232 15.88 5.23 13.23
CA PRO A 232 15.27 3.92 13.42
C PRO A 232 14.37 3.45 12.28
N THR A 233 13.49 4.31 11.74
CA THR A 233 12.66 3.98 10.58
C THR A 233 13.53 3.72 9.34
N GLN A 234 14.55 4.56 9.10
CA GLN A 234 15.45 4.38 7.95
C GLN A 234 16.26 3.07 7.96
N ILE A 235 16.61 2.57 9.16
CA ILE A 235 17.47 1.40 9.34
C ILE A 235 16.65 0.12 9.52
N ASN A 236 15.65 0.16 10.40
CA ASN A 236 14.91 -1.03 10.85
C ASN A 236 13.64 -1.28 10.03
N MET A 237 13.09 -0.24 9.40
CA MET A 237 11.86 -0.34 8.60
C MET A 237 12.02 0.32 7.21
N PRO A 238 13.11 0.04 6.46
CA PRO A 238 13.41 0.71 5.21
C PRO A 238 12.32 0.54 4.15
N GLN A 239 11.49 -0.50 4.26
CA GLN A 239 10.34 -0.71 3.40
C GLN A 239 9.29 0.39 3.51
N LEU A 240 9.23 1.17 4.59
CA LEU A 240 8.26 2.28 4.74
C LEU A 240 8.66 3.50 3.92
N LEU A 241 9.95 3.63 3.60
CA LEU A 241 10.52 4.81 2.95
C LEU A 241 10.03 5.03 1.52
N HIS A 242 9.51 3.99 0.86
CA HIS A 242 9.06 4.10 -0.55
C HIS A 242 7.90 5.08 -0.73
N GLY A 243 7.02 5.27 0.27
CA GLY A 243 5.94 6.26 0.18
C GLY A 243 6.50 7.68 0.11
N PRO A 244 7.22 8.16 1.15
CA PRO A 244 7.80 9.50 1.15
C PRO A 244 8.78 9.76 0.00
N THR A 245 9.61 8.77 -0.36
CA THR A 245 10.57 8.93 -1.47
C THR A 245 9.89 8.94 -2.84
N ALA A 246 8.82 8.17 -3.05
CA ALA A 246 7.99 8.24 -4.25
C ALA A 246 7.32 9.62 -4.38
N ALA A 247 6.73 10.13 -3.30
CA ALA A 247 6.11 11.44 -3.30
C ALA A 247 7.11 12.54 -3.67
N ALA A 248 8.29 12.54 -3.04
CA ALA A 248 9.33 13.54 -3.29
C ALA A 248 9.83 13.56 -4.75
N VAL A 249 10.10 12.40 -5.35
CA VAL A 249 10.52 12.37 -6.76
C VAL A 249 9.41 12.76 -7.71
N LEU A 250 8.17 12.37 -7.42
CA LEU A 250 7.06 12.65 -8.31
C LEU A 250 6.74 14.15 -8.30
N ALA A 251 6.92 14.80 -7.15
CA ALA A 251 6.83 16.24 -7.02
C ALA A 251 7.91 16.99 -7.81
N ASP A 252 9.13 16.46 -7.85
CA ASP A 252 10.25 17.03 -8.62
C ASP A 252 10.10 16.79 -10.14
N GLU A 253 9.79 15.55 -10.54
CA GLU A 253 9.76 15.14 -11.95
C GLU A 253 8.43 15.45 -12.65
N PHE A 254 7.31 15.48 -11.93
CA PHE A 254 5.95 15.63 -12.47
C PHE A 254 5.05 16.54 -11.61
N PRO A 255 5.46 17.80 -11.34
CA PRO A 255 4.76 18.71 -10.43
C PRO A 255 3.29 18.99 -10.80
N GLU A 256 2.89 18.77 -12.05
CA GLU A 256 1.53 18.93 -12.55
C GLU A 256 0.49 18.00 -11.89
N PHE A 257 0.91 16.94 -11.20
CA PHE A 257 -0.02 16.10 -10.43
C PHE A 257 -0.47 16.73 -9.11
N GLY A 258 0.19 17.79 -8.64
CA GLY A 258 -0.24 18.57 -7.49
C GLY A 258 -0.03 17.90 -6.12
N GLU A 259 0.00 18.75 -5.09
CA GLU A 259 0.35 18.36 -3.72
C GLU A 259 -0.57 17.29 -3.13
N GLU A 260 -1.86 17.30 -3.47
CA GLU A 260 -2.83 16.33 -2.97
C GLU A 260 -2.46 14.88 -3.36
N VAL A 261 -1.92 14.68 -4.57
CA VAL A 261 -1.48 13.37 -5.04
C VAL A 261 -0.22 12.93 -4.31
N PHE A 262 0.76 13.83 -4.18
CA PHE A 262 2.02 13.52 -3.50
C PHE A 262 1.80 13.21 -2.03
N GLN A 263 0.94 13.97 -1.35
CA GLN A 263 0.54 13.73 0.03
C GLN A 263 -0.11 12.34 0.21
N ALA A 264 -1.03 11.97 -0.68
CA ALA A 264 -1.68 10.65 -0.61
C ALA A 264 -0.67 9.51 -0.83
N ILE A 265 0.30 9.71 -1.72
CA ILE A 265 1.40 8.76 -1.97
C ILE A 265 2.36 8.71 -0.77
N GLU A 266 2.71 9.83 -0.15
CA GLU A 266 3.58 9.85 1.03
C GLU A 266 2.98 9.01 2.17
N ARG A 267 1.68 9.21 2.42
CA ARG A 267 0.97 8.67 3.58
C ARG A 267 0.41 7.26 3.39
N HIS A 268 0.48 6.67 2.20
CA HIS A 268 -0.23 5.43 1.89
C HIS A 268 0.21 4.19 2.72
N THR A 269 1.37 4.26 3.39
CA THR A 269 1.91 3.11 4.15
C THR A 269 1.66 3.19 5.65
N VAL A 270 1.91 4.37 6.23
CA VAL A 270 1.89 4.63 7.68
C VAL A 270 0.64 5.40 8.09
N GLY A 271 0.02 6.13 7.16
CA GLY A 271 -1.04 7.08 7.45
C GLY A 271 -0.53 8.41 8.00
N SER A 272 -1.47 9.28 8.35
CA SER A 272 -1.22 10.51 9.11
C SER A 272 -2.48 10.87 9.91
N ILE A 273 -2.31 11.68 10.95
CA ILE A 273 -3.47 12.26 11.63
C ILE A 273 -4.19 13.20 10.64
N ARG A 274 -5.52 13.21 10.67
CA ARG A 274 -6.34 14.08 9.80
C ARG A 274 -6.05 13.89 8.31
N MET A 275 -6.01 12.63 7.88
CA MET A 275 -5.86 12.27 6.47
C MET A 275 -6.98 12.85 5.62
N SER A 276 -6.65 13.27 4.40
CA SER A 276 -7.66 13.65 3.41
C SER A 276 -8.44 12.42 2.94
N ALA A 277 -9.59 12.64 2.29
CA ALA A 277 -10.33 11.54 1.66
C ALA A 277 -9.48 10.80 0.61
N LEU A 278 -8.66 11.53 -0.15
CA LEU A 278 -7.74 10.93 -1.12
C LEU A 278 -6.66 10.09 -0.42
N ASP A 279 -6.08 10.58 0.68
CA ASP A 279 -5.09 9.84 1.46
C ASP A 279 -5.68 8.50 1.93
N MET A 280 -6.90 8.53 2.51
CA MET A 280 -7.59 7.32 3.02
C MET A 280 -7.92 6.36 1.88
N ILE A 281 -8.37 6.88 0.73
CA ILE A 281 -8.67 6.06 -0.46
C ILE A 281 -7.41 5.33 -0.94
N VAL A 282 -6.28 6.02 -1.10
CA VAL A 282 -5.04 5.39 -1.59
C VAL A 282 -4.51 4.37 -0.57
N PHE A 283 -4.54 4.70 0.73
CA PHE A 283 -4.17 3.78 1.81
C PHE A 283 -5.02 2.50 1.80
N CYS A 284 -6.34 2.64 1.70
CA CYS A 284 -7.25 1.49 1.68
C CYS A 284 -7.10 0.68 0.38
N ALA A 285 -7.03 1.35 -0.77
CA ALA A 285 -6.95 0.69 -2.07
C ALA A 285 -5.71 -0.22 -2.18
N ASP A 286 -4.57 0.16 -1.57
CA ASP A 286 -3.35 -0.68 -1.51
C ASP A 286 -3.59 -2.06 -0.85
N LYS A 287 -4.55 -2.15 0.08
CA LYS A 287 -4.87 -3.41 0.76
C LYS A 287 -6.11 -4.09 0.21
N LEU A 288 -7.08 -3.32 -0.27
CA LEU A 288 -8.38 -3.84 -0.71
C LEU A 288 -8.40 -4.32 -2.16
N GLU A 289 -7.34 -4.07 -2.93
CA GLU A 289 -7.29 -4.47 -4.34
C GLU A 289 -7.61 -5.97 -4.55
N PRO A 290 -8.32 -6.36 -5.64
CA PRO A 290 -8.90 -7.70 -5.77
C PRO A 290 -7.92 -8.88 -5.82
N GLY A 291 -6.65 -8.61 -6.15
CA GLY A 291 -5.52 -9.54 -6.13
C GLY A 291 -5.07 -9.94 -4.72
N ASN A 292 -5.52 -9.23 -3.68
CA ASN A 292 -5.25 -9.60 -2.30
C ASN A 292 -6.13 -10.79 -1.87
N ASP A 293 -5.49 -11.89 -1.49
CA ASP A 293 -6.16 -13.14 -1.14
C ASP A 293 -6.57 -13.25 0.34
N VAL A 294 -6.22 -12.28 1.18
CA VAL A 294 -6.61 -12.33 2.60
C VAL A 294 -8.10 -12.03 2.75
N GLN A 295 -8.85 -12.98 3.33
CA GLN A 295 -10.31 -12.93 3.41
C GLN A 295 -10.84 -11.63 4.04
N VAL A 296 -10.22 -11.14 5.12
CA VAL A 296 -10.69 -9.92 5.79
C VAL A 296 -10.65 -8.69 4.87
N TYR A 297 -9.64 -8.56 4.00
CA TYR A 297 -9.58 -7.47 3.03
C TYR A 297 -10.62 -7.63 1.92
N ARG A 298 -10.95 -8.87 1.52
CA ARG A 298 -12.05 -9.14 0.58
C ARG A 298 -13.40 -8.72 1.18
N ASP A 299 -13.63 -9.06 2.44
CA ASP A 299 -14.86 -8.68 3.16
C ASP A 299 -14.97 -7.15 3.29
N LEU A 300 -13.86 -6.45 3.53
CA LEU A 300 -13.79 -4.99 3.58
C LEU A 300 -13.95 -4.33 2.20
N TYR A 301 -13.43 -4.94 1.12
CA TYR A 301 -13.65 -4.47 -0.25
C TYR A 301 -15.15 -4.43 -0.57
N ASP A 302 -15.92 -5.43 -0.12
CA ASP A 302 -17.37 -5.45 -0.28
C ASP A 302 -18.11 -4.39 0.55
N LYS A 303 -17.42 -3.69 1.47
CA LYS A 303 -17.97 -2.57 2.26
C LYS A 303 -17.71 -1.20 1.65
N ILE A 304 -16.98 -1.09 0.55
CA ILE A 304 -16.78 0.18 -0.16
C ILE A 304 -18.15 0.80 -0.50
N GLY A 305 -18.37 2.04 -0.07
CA GLY A 305 -19.63 2.78 -0.25
C GLY A 305 -20.80 2.32 0.64
N LYS A 306 -20.59 1.33 1.52
CA LYS A 306 -21.60 0.80 2.46
C LYS A 306 -21.31 1.19 3.92
N MET A 307 -20.17 1.81 4.18
CA MET A 307 -19.79 2.41 5.44
C MET A 307 -19.04 3.72 5.19
N SER A 308 -18.79 4.52 6.21
CA SER A 308 -18.03 5.75 6.05
C SER A 308 -16.59 5.44 5.59
N LEU A 309 -15.97 6.35 4.85
CA LEU A 309 -14.57 6.19 4.42
C LEU A 309 -13.63 6.05 5.62
N GLU A 310 -13.89 6.80 6.70
CA GLU A 310 -13.10 6.71 7.92
C GLU A 310 -13.27 5.36 8.62
N ASP A 311 -14.48 4.81 8.71
CA ASP A 311 -14.72 3.44 9.22
C ASP A 311 -14.00 2.38 8.42
N LEU A 312 -14.00 2.51 7.09
CA LEU A 312 -13.26 1.62 6.22
C LEU A 312 -11.75 1.74 6.46
N PHE A 313 -11.23 2.97 6.56
CA PHE A 313 -9.82 3.25 6.85
C PHE A 313 -9.39 2.62 8.17
N CYS A 314 -10.07 2.88 9.28
CA CYS A 314 -9.72 2.30 10.58
C CYS A 314 -9.87 0.78 10.59
N ALA A 315 -10.81 0.22 9.85
CA ALA A 315 -10.93 -1.23 9.71
C ALA A 315 -9.72 -1.84 8.97
N VAL A 316 -9.28 -1.22 7.87
CA VAL A 316 -8.07 -1.66 7.13
C VAL A 316 -6.82 -1.50 7.98
N GLU A 317 -6.66 -0.36 8.65
CA GLU A 317 -5.52 -0.08 9.53
C GLU A 317 -5.42 -1.10 10.67
N ARG A 318 -6.55 -1.40 11.34
CA ARG A 318 -6.63 -2.43 12.39
C ARG A 318 -6.11 -3.79 11.92
N GLU A 319 -6.54 -4.24 10.74
CA GLU A 319 -6.08 -5.53 10.19
C GLU A 319 -4.58 -5.50 9.85
N GLY A 320 -4.07 -4.36 9.40
CA GLY A 320 -2.64 -4.11 9.23
C GLY A 320 -1.86 -4.29 10.55
N PHE A 321 -2.31 -3.67 11.64
CA PHE A 321 -1.72 -3.84 12.97
C PHE A 321 -1.78 -5.28 13.46
N MET A 322 -2.94 -5.93 13.34
CA MET A 322 -3.11 -7.32 13.75
C MET A 322 -2.15 -8.25 13.01
N TYR A 323 -1.94 -8.03 11.72
CA TYR A 323 -0.93 -8.77 10.96
C TYR A 323 0.49 -8.55 11.49
N LEU A 324 0.89 -7.32 11.76
CA LEU A 324 2.23 -6.99 12.26
C LEU A 324 2.49 -7.62 13.64
N LEU A 325 1.51 -7.52 14.55
CA LEU A 325 1.58 -8.11 15.89
C LEU A 325 1.69 -9.64 15.83
N ARG A 326 0.80 -10.31 15.08
CA ARG A 326 0.85 -11.77 14.90
C ARG A 326 2.14 -12.24 14.26
N SER A 327 2.76 -11.39 13.43
CA SER A 327 4.02 -11.69 12.75
C SER A 327 5.27 -11.26 13.53
N SER A 328 5.13 -10.78 14.78
CA SER A 328 6.22 -10.24 15.60
C SER A 328 7.08 -9.20 14.86
N ARG A 329 6.43 -8.33 14.08
CA ARG A 329 7.09 -7.25 13.32
C ARG A 329 7.02 -5.93 14.09
N PRO A 330 8.02 -5.04 13.90
CA PRO A 330 8.00 -3.73 14.53
C PRO A 330 6.80 -2.90 14.04
N LEU A 331 6.27 -2.09 14.95
CA LEU A 331 5.30 -1.05 14.63
C LEU A 331 6.04 0.27 14.52
N ASN A 332 5.81 1.01 13.43
CA ASN A 332 6.27 2.39 13.33
C ASN A 332 5.46 3.25 14.32
N ILE A 333 6.15 4.20 14.95
CA ILE A 333 5.56 5.02 16.02
C ILE A 333 4.47 5.95 15.48
N ASP A 334 4.66 6.51 14.29
CA ASP A 334 3.69 7.40 13.66
C ASP A 334 2.40 6.64 13.35
N ALA A 335 2.49 5.40 12.85
CA ALA A 335 1.31 4.56 12.65
C ALA A 335 0.54 4.35 13.96
N VAL A 336 1.23 4.15 15.09
CA VAL A 336 0.59 4.02 16.41
C VAL A 336 -0.09 5.35 16.83
N GLU A 337 0.53 6.50 16.52
CA GLU A 337 -0.06 7.81 16.75
C GLU A 337 -1.32 8.03 15.90
N VAL A 338 -1.29 7.63 14.63
CA VAL A 338 -2.45 7.65 13.71
C VAL A 338 -3.60 6.83 14.28
N TRP A 339 -3.35 5.56 14.63
CA TRP A 339 -4.35 4.69 15.23
C TRP A 339 -4.97 5.29 16.48
N ASN A 340 -4.14 5.77 17.41
CA ASN A 340 -4.61 6.37 18.67
C ASN A 340 -5.45 7.63 18.43
N PHE A 341 -5.09 8.44 17.45
CA PHE A 341 -5.87 9.63 17.08
C PHE A 341 -7.29 9.26 16.65
N TYR A 342 -7.45 8.35 15.69
CA TYR A 342 -8.78 7.96 15.20
C TYR A 342 -9.59 7.16 16.23
N CYS A 343 -8.95 6.36 17.09
CA CYS A 343 -9.64 5.73 18.21
C CYS A 343 -10.21 6.76 19.18
N ALA A 344 -9.45 7.81 19.51
CA ALA A 344 -9.89 8.85 20.42
C ALA A 344 -11.02 9.71 19.83
N GLU A 345 -10.97 10.04 18.53
CA GLU A 345 -12.07 10.76 17.85
C GLU A 345 -13.37 9.95 17.90
N ARG A 346 -13.33 8.65 17.60
CA ARG A 346 -14.51 7.79 17.67
C ARG A 346 -15.09 7.65 19.06
N GLN A 347 -14.26 7.65 20.09
CA GLN A 347 -14.76 7.60 21.47
C GLN A 347 -15.56 8.86 21.79
N ARG A 348 -15.10 10.03 21.34
CA ARG A 348 -15.83 11.30 21.49
C ARG A 348 -17.16 11.31 20.74
N ASP A 349 -17.22 10.75 19.53
CA ASP A 349 -18.46 10.70 18.74
C ASP A 349 -19.55 9.78 19.33
N ASN A 350 -19.15 8.85 20.21
CA ASN A 350 -20.06 7.91 20.86
C ASN A 350 -20.52 8.37 22.27
N GLU A 351 -19.96 9.46 22.79
CA GLU A 351 -20.35 10.13 24.04
C GLU A 351 -21.38 11.24 23.75
#